data_AF-A0ABD3IEM6-F1
#
_entry.id   AF-A0ABD3IEM6-F1
#
_cell.length_a   1.000
_cell.length_b   1.000
_cell.length_c   1.000
_cell.angle_alpha   90.00
_cell.angle_beta   90.00
_cell.angle_gamma   90.00
#
_symmetry.space_group_name_H-M   'P 1'
#
loop_
_entity.id
_entity.type
_entity.pdbx_description
1 polymer ?
#
loop_
_entity_poly.entity_id
_entity_poly.type
_entity_poly.pdbx_seq_one_letter_code
_entity_poly.pdbx_strand_id
1 'polypeptide(L)'
;MAGDAEEKSGGNTGPSVETQRAERNIWLLKVPNAVSYQWKQPPPVLGKLILSVDPMGDPDDPNTTQFLMDVAGKDPDGPSKSYDLNFTKDVVPMHIFSETPQGKIAVEGKVEHKFDMKPSSIGDEEYRKLCRERLNKSLVKTRTLQRLENDRGSYMRPMPMATFPLPTKDKKKPIAPPKQPEGKRIRRERNELEDIVFKLFERQSNWSLKQLVHETDQPVAFLKEVLNDLCIYNKRGANQGTYELKPEYKRTGTDDQGADAKDPATKS
;
A
#
# COMPACT_ATOMS: atom_id res chain seq x y z
N MET A 1 6.73 -18.61 -70.44
CA MET A 1 5.92 -19.62 -69.75
C MET A 1 6.88 -20.62 -69.12
N ALA A 2 7.25 -20.34 -67.87
CA ALA A 2 8.07 -21.13 -66.95
C ALA A 2 8.09 -20.24 -65.70
N GLY A 3 7.51 -20.57 -64.57
CA GLY A 3 7.18 -21.85 -63.96
C GLY A 3 7.37 -21.56 -62.48
N ASP A 4 6.30 -21.11 -61.81
CA ASP A 4 6.28 -20.76 -60.40
C ASP A 4 6.72 -21.96 -59.55
N ALA A 5 7.85 -21.81 -58.87
CA ALA A 5 8.29 -22.70 -57.81
C ALA A 5 7.82 -22.11 -56.47
N GLU A 6 6.65 -22.56 -56.02
CA GLU A 6 6.10 -22.30 -54.71
C GLU A 6 6.90 -23.12 -53.68
N GLU A 7 7.93 -22.53 -53.08
CA GLU A 7 8.70 -23.17 -52.02
C GLU A 7 8.03 -22.92 -50.65
N LYS A 8 7.15 -23.85 -50.25
CA LYS A 8 6.62 -23.93 -48.89
C LYS A 8 7.71 -24.38 -47.93
N SER A 9 8.38 -23.43 -47.29
CA SER A 9 9.22 -23.68 -46.12
C SER A 9 8.41 -23.49 -44.84
N GLY A 10 7.92 -24.60 -44.27
CA GLY A 10 7.48 -24.65 -42.88
C GLY A 10 8.69 -24.56 -41.96
N GLY A 11 8.87 -23.40 -41.32
CA GLY A 11 9.93 -23.15 -40.35
C GLY A 11 9.39 -22.35 -39.17
N ASN A 12 9.44 -22.97 -37.99
CA ASN A 12 9.27 -22.41 -36.65
C ASN A 12 9.09 -20.87 -36.59
N THR A 13 7.85 -20.38 -36.49
CA THR A 13 7.57 -18.93 -36.49
C THR A 13 7.92 -18.33 -35.13
N GLY A 14 9.21 -18.07 -34.91
CA GLY A 14 9.62 -16.99 -34.03
C GLY A 14 9.05 -15.64 -34.54
N PRO A 15 9.13 -14.57 -33.75
CA PRO A 15 8.70 -13.25 -34.21
C PRO A 15 9.48 -12.87 -35.49
N SER A 16 8.78 -12.85 -36.62
CA SER A 16 9.34 -12.48 -37.92
C SER A 16 9.40 -10.96 -38.03
N VAL A 17 10.54 -10.43 -38.51
CA VAL A 17 10.75 -8.99 -38.70
C VAL A 17 10.65 -8.67 -40.19
N GLU A 18 9.77 -7.73 -40.56
CA GLU A 18 9.66 -7.24 -41.93
C GLU A 18 10.84 -6.30 -42.26
N THR A 19 11.59 -6.56 -43.33
CA THR A 19 12.83 -5.81 -43.68
C THR A 19 12.73 -4.98 -44.96
N GLN A 20 11.55 -4.89 -45.57
CA GLN A 20 11.37 -4.24 -46.88
C GLN A 20 11.81 -2.76 -46.93
N ARG A 21 11.78 -2.06 -45.79
CA ARG A 21 12.16 -0.64 -45.69
C ARG A 21 13.52 -0.42 -45.03
N ALA A 22 14.31 -1.48 -44.81
CA ALA A 22 15.57 -1.39 -44.08
C ALA A 22 16.58 -0.40 -44.71
N GLU A 23 16.58 -0.24 -46.03
CA GLU A 23 17.49 0.66 -46.75
C GLU A 23 17.05 2.12 -46.77
N ARG A 24 15.85 2.45 -46.27
CA ARG A 24 15.31 3.81 -46.29
C ARG A 24 16.14 4.72 -45.38
N ASN A 25 16.56 5.88 -45.91
CA ASN A 25 17.21 6.91 -45.11
C ASN A 25 16.17 7.70 -44.30
N ILE A 26 16.42 7.84 -43.01
CA ILE A 26 15.57 8.58 -42.08
C ILE A 26 16.42 9.62 -41.33
N TRP A 27 15.82 10.77 -41.06
CA TRP A 27 16.43 11.82 -40.24
C TRP A 27 15.90 11.75 -38.81
N LEU A 28 16.81 11.84 -37.85
CA LEU A 28 16.50 11.86 -36.43
C LEU A 28 16.60 13.28 -35.90
N LEU A 29 15.48 13.84 -35.46
CA LEU A 29 15.41 15.18 -34.89
C LEU A 29 15.19 15.11 -33.37
N LYS A 30 16.15 15.64 -32.60
CA LYS A 30 16.01 15.88 -31.17
C LYS A 30 15.33 17.22 -30.94
N VAL A 31 14.10 17.18 -30.41
CA VAL A 31 13.27 18.37 -30.16
C VAL A 31 13.25 18.76 -28.67
N PRO A 32 13.22 20.06 -28.33
CA PRO A 32 12.98 20.51 -26.96
C PRO A 32 11.60 20.06 -26.45
N ASN A 33 11.51 19.72 -25.15
CA ASN A 33 10.26 19.24 -24.55
C ASN A 33 9.08 20.19 -24.78
N ALA A 34 9.31 21.51 -24.74
CA ALA A 34 8.27 22.51 -25.00
C ALA A 34 7.58 22.31 -26.37
N VAL A 35 8.36 22.03 -27.41
CA VAL A 35 7.88 21.78 -28.77
C VAL A 35 7.20 20.41 -28.83
N SER A 36 7.79 19.39 -28.22
CA SER A 36 7.20 18.05 -28.17
C SER A 36 5.80 18.04 -27.56
N TYR A 37 5.55 18.86 -26.52
CA TYR A 37 4.23 18.97 -25.90
C TYR A 37 3.22 19.65 -26.80
N GLN A 38 3.64 20.63 -27.61
CA GLN A 38 2.77 21.26 -28.62
C GLN A 38 2.39 20.25 -29.70
N TRP A 39 3.34 19.45 -30.18
CA TRP A 39 3.08 18.46 -31.24
C TRP A 39 2.28 17.23 -30.78
N LYS A 40 2.08 17.01 -29.47
CA LYS A 40 1.14 15.99 -28.99
C LYS A 40 -0.31 16.27 -29.39
N GLN A 41 -0.65 17.53 -29.58
CA GLN A 41 -1.92 17.96 -30.18
C GLN A 41 -1.59 18.66 -31.49
N PRO A 42 -1.26 17.87 -32.54
CA PRO A 42 -0.61 18.42 -33.70
C PRO A 42 -1.54 19.39 -34.44
N PRO A 43 -1.10 20.64 -34.70
CA PRO A 43 -1.76 21.45 -35.71
C PRO A 43 -1.63 20.79 -37.10
N PRO A 44 -2.47 21.17 -38.08
CA PRO A 44 -2.40 20.62 -39.45
C PRO A 44 -1.01 20.75 -40.08
N VAL A 45 -0.27 21.80 -39.72
CA VAL A 45 1.11 22.04 -40.13
C VAL A 45 1.95 22.26 -38.88
N LEU A 46 2.94 21.40 -38.65
CA LEU A 46 3.81 21.44 -37.46
C LEU A 46 4.83 22.57 -37.49
N GLY A 47 5.20 23.02 -38.68
CA GLY A 47 6.19 24.08 -38.90
C GLY A 47 6.78 24.02 -40.30
N LYS A 48 7.72 24.92 -40.58
CA LYS A 48 8.45 25.01 -41.85
C LYS A 48 9.94 24.76 -41.60
N LEU A 49 10.52 23.85 -42.36
CA LEU A 49 11.97 23.63 -42.40
C LEU A 49 12.56 24.53 -43.48
N ILE A 50 13.47 25.41 -43.10
CA ILE A 50 14.18 26.34 -43.98
C ILE A 50 15.62 25.86 -44.07
N LEU A 51 16.06 25.58 -45.29
CA LEU A 51 17.44 25.23 -45.61
C LEU A 51 18.08 26.46 -46.28
N SER A 52 19.09 27.02 -45.64
CA SER A 52 19.94 28.04 -46.24
C SER A 52 21.28 27.40 -46.60
N VAL A 53 21.64 27.49 -47.87
CA VAL A 53 22.92 27.00 -48.40
C VAL A 53 23.66 28.22 -48.92
N ASP A 54 24.86 28.46 -48.41
CA ASP A 54 25.78 29.44 -48.99
C ASP A 54 26.51 28.78 -50.18
N PRO A 55 26.22 29.18 -51.44
CA PRO A 55 26.85 28.57 -52.60
C PRO A 55 28.35 28.87 -52.74
N MET A 56 28.89 29.82 -51.96
CA MET A 56 30.32 30.13 -51.92
C MET A 56 31.05 29.47 -50.75
N GLY A 57 30.31 28.86 -49.81
CA GLY A 57 30.89 28.19 -48.66
C GLY A 57 31.45 26.80 -48.98
N ASP A 58 32.33 26.30 -48.12
CA ASP A 58 32.88 24.95 -48.24
C ASP A 58 31.77 23.91 -47.92
N PRO A 59 31.46 22.96 -48.83
CA PRO A 59 30.43 21.94 -48.56
C PRO A 59 30.73 21.05 -47.34
N ASP A 60 32.00 20.99 -46.91
CA ASP A 60 32.38 20.26 -45.72
C ASP A 60 32.29 21.09 -44.42
N ASP A 61 32.18 22.41 -44.52
CA ASP A 61 31.99 23.29 -43.37
C ASP A 61 30.52 23.24 -42.89
N PRO A 62 30.26 22.81 -41.64
CA PRO A 62 28.91 22.81 -41.07
C PRO A 62 28.26 24.20 -41.02
N ASN A 63 29.02 25.29 -41.17
CA ASN A 63 28.50 26.66 -41.20
C ASN A 63 27.93 27.08 -42.57
N THR A 64 28.25 26.35 -43.64
CA THR A 64 27.81 26.62 -45.01
C THR A 64 26.36 26.23 -45.25
N THR A 65 25.84 25.27 -44.49
CA THR A 65 24.46 24.81 -44.57
C THR A 65 23.75 25.03 -43.24
N GLN A 66 22.86 26.02 -43.18
CA GLN A 66 22.08 26.34 -41.99
C GLN A 66 20.67 25.79 -42.12
N PHE A 67 20.26 25.01 -41.13
CA PHE A 67 18.91 24.48 -41.02
C PHE A 67 18.16 25.23 -39.92
N LEU A 68 17.02 25.82 -40.28
CA LEU A 68 16.13 26.52 -39.37
C LEU A 68 14.76 25.85 -39.39
N MET A 69 14.18 25.64 -38.20
CA MET A 69 12.82 25.15 -38.05
C MET A 69 11.96 26.27 -37.49
N ASP A 70 10.97 26.72 -38.26
CA ASP A 70 9.98 27.67 -37.79
C ASP A 70 8.73 26.95 -37.31
N VAL A 71 8.48 26.98 -36.01
CA VAL A 71 7.35 26.29 -35.37
C VAL A 71 6.24 27.30 -35.11
N ALA A 72 5.05 27.01 -35.62
CA ALA A 72 3.88 27.84 -35.39
C ALA A 72 3.57 27.96 -33.89
N GLY A 73 3.19 29.16 -33.46
CA GLY A 73 2.72 29.41 -32.11
C GLY A 73 1.48 28.61 -31.77
N LYS A 74 1.16 28.52 -30.46
CA LYS A 74 -0.10 27.90 -30.00
C LYS A 74 -1.32 28.67 -30.52
N ASP A 75 -1.16 29.97 -30.74
CA ASP A 75 -2.14 30.85 -31.37
C ASP A 75 -1.78 31.04 -32.85
N PRO A 76 -2.75 30.96 -33.78
CA PRO A 76 -2.49 31.09 -35.22
C PRO A 76 -1.97 32.48 -35.64
N ASP A 77 -2.18 33.48 -34.79
CA ASP A 77 -1.71 34.87 -34.96
C ASP A 77 -0.52 35.20 -34.03
N GLY A 78 -0.04 34.21 -33.27
CA GLY A 78 1.13 34.37 -32.40
C GLY A 78 2.43 34.33 -33.20
N PRO A 79 3.50 35.00 -32.71
CA PRO A 79 4.81 34.94 -33.37
C PRO A 79 5.29 33.49 -33.44
N SER A 80 5.71 33.06 -34.62
CA SER A 80 6.37 31.77 -34.80
C SER A 80 7.71 31.77 -34.09
N LYS A 81 8.08 30.60 -33.55
CA LYS A 81 9.35 30.44 -32.83
C LYS A 81 10.32 29.72 -33.75
N SER A 82 11.42 30.41 -34.06
CA SER A 82 12.49 29.86 -34.88
C SER A 82 13.51 29.10 -34.02
N TYR A 83 13.94 27.95 -34.54
CA TYR A 83 14.91 27.06 -33.89
C TYR A 83 16.01 26.68 -34.88
N ASP A 84 17.26 26.81 -34.45
CA ASP A 84 18.41 26.35 -35.21
C ASP A 84 18.52 24.83 -35.08
N LEU A 85 18.79 24.15 -36.19
CA LEU A 85 19.03 22.72 -36.22
C LEU A 85 20.52 22.45 -36.45
N ASN A 86 21.21 21.99 -35.41
CA ASN A 86 22.60 21.61 -35.53
C ASN A 86 22.68 20.19 -36.10
N PHE A 87 23.35 20.04 -37.23
CA PHE A 87 23.57 18.75 -37.87
C PHE A 87 24.84 18.06 -37.33
N THR A 88 24.75 16.75 -37.05
CA THR A 88 25.89 15.92 -36.63
C THR A 88 26.13 14.81 -37.66
N LYS A 89 27.33 14.75 -38.25
CA LYS A 89 27.74 13.75 -39.27
C LYS A 89 28.18 12.41 -38.63
N ASP A 90 28.83 12.45 -37.46
CA ASP A 90 29.29 11.26 -36.74
C ASP A 90 28.15 10.60 -35.94
N VAL A 91 27.29 9.87 -36.65
CA VAL A 91 26.19 9.13 -36.06
C VAL A 91 26.55 7.65 -35.97
N VAL A 92 26.51 7.07 -34.77
CA VAL A 92 26.56 5.62 -34.59
C VAL A 92 25.46 4.98 -35.44
N PRO A 93 25.73 3.94 -36.25
CA PRO A 93 24.71 3.32 -37.10
C PRO A 93 23.47 2.94 -36.29
N MET A 94 22.32 3.54 -36.61
CA MET A 94 21.04 3.31 -35.93
C MET A 94 19.99 2.87 -36.95
N HIS A 95 19.18 1.88 -36.58
CA HIS A 95 18.02 1.42 -37.34
C HIS A 95 16.75 1.66 -36.54
N ILE A 96 15.67 2.03 -37.24
CA ILE A 96 14.36 2.30 -36.63
C ILE A 96 13.47 1.08 -36.84
N PHE A 97 12.84 0.65 -35.75
CA PHE A 97 11.87 -0.43 -35.77
C PHE A 97 10.49 0.13 -35.42
N SER A 98 9.45 -0.37 -36.08
CA SER A 98 8.06 -0.12 -35.72
C SER A 98 7.43 -1.41 -35.20
N GLU A 99 6.62 -1.28 -34.16
CA GLU A 99 5.83 -2.37 -33.60
C GLU A 99 4.35 -2.00 -33.68
N THR A 100 3.58 -2.82 -34.38
CA THR A 100 2.13 -2.63 -34.44
C THR A 100 1.47 -3.15 -33.16
N PRO A 101 0.26 -2.67 -32.79
CA PRO A 101 -0.48 -3.22 -31.65
C PRO A 101 -0.78 -4.73 -31.75
N GLN A 102 -0.63 -5.31 -32.94
CA GLN A 102 -0.79 -6.74 -33.21
C GLN A 102 0.52 -7.54 -33.01
N GLY A 103 1.60 -6.90 -32.55
CA GLY A 103 2.90 -7.53 -32.29
C GLY A 103 3.74 -7.80 -33.54
N LYS A 104 3.37 -7.25 -34.71
CA LYS A 104 4.22 -7.31 -35.91
C LYS A 104 5.31 -6.26 -35.83
N ILE A 105 6.56 -6.69 -36.03
CA ILE A 105 7.76 -5.86 -36.00
C ILE A 105 8.26 -5.64 -37.43
N ALA A 106 8.57 -4.39 -37.78
CA ALA A 106 9.16 -4.04 -39.07
C ALA A 106 10.37 -3.10 -38.90
N VAL A 107 11.36 -3.20 -39.78
CA VAL A 107 12.46 -2.25 -39.92
C VAL A 107 12.02 -1.13 -40.86
N GLU A 108 11.97 0.11 -40.37
CA GLU A 108 11.51 1.27 -41.14
C GLU A 108 12.64 1.97 -41.90
N GLY A 109 13.90 1.82 -41.47
CA GLY A 109 15.05 2.39 -42.15
C GLY A 109 16.27 2.61 -41.26
N LYS A 110 17.31 3.20 -41.86
CA LYS A 110 18.57 3.59 -41.22
C LYS A 110 18.61 5.10 -40.99
N VAL A 111 19.15 5.52 -39.84
CA VAL A 111 19.33 6.94 -39.52
C VAL A 111 20.59 7.45 -40.22
N GLU A 112 20.40 8.38 -41.15
CA GLU A 112 21.50 8.99 -41.91
C GLU A 112 21.96 10.31 -41.26
N HIS A 113 21.00 11.12 -40.82
CA HIS A 113 21.27 12.44 -40.29
C HIS A 113 20.64 12.64 -38.92
N LYS A 114 21.41 13.20 -37.99
CA LYS A 114 20.93 13.58 -36.66
C LYS A 114 20.96 15.10 -36.52
N PHE A 115 19.81 15.66 -36.14
CA PHE A 115 19.60 17.08 -35.93
C PHE A 115 19.29 17.34 -34.45
N ASP A 116 20.01 18.28 -33.85
CA ASP A 116 19.72 18.79 -32.52
C ASP A 116 19.08 20.18 -32.63
N MET A 117 17.79 20.28 -32.29
CA MET A 117 17.02 21.52 -32.35
C MET A 117 17.30 22.38 -31.11
N LYS A 118 17.75 23.60 -31.34
CA LYS A 118 18.03 24.61 -30.32
C LYS A 118 17.21 25.87 -30.60
N PRO A 119 16.67 26.55 -29.58
CA PRO A 119 16.02 27.83 -29.80
C PRO A 119 17.01 28.81 -30.43
N SER A 120 16.66 29.37 -31.60
CA SER A 120 17.50 30.33 -32.31
C SER A 120 17.72 31.58 -31.46
N SER A 121 16.70 31.92 -30.66
CA SER A 121 16.72 33.07 -29.75
C SER A 121 17.38 32.78 -28.40
N ILE A 122 18.59 32.20 -28.43
CA ILE A 122 19.44 31.96 -27.26
C ILE A 122 19.74 33.26 -26.46
N GLY A 123 19.52 34.43 -27.07
CA GLY A 123 19.66 35.76 -26.49
C GLY A 123 18.40 36.33 -25.83
N ASP A 124 17.21 35.75 -26.03
CA ASP A 124 15.97 36.31 -25.52
C ASP A 124 15.89 36.18 -24.00
N GLU A 125 15.48 37.28 -23.35
CA GLU A 125 15.21 37.33 -21.93
C GLU A 125 14.18 36.26 -21.50
N GLU A 126 13.23 35.94 -22.39
CA GLU A 126 12.21 34.90 -22.20
C GLU A 126 12.82 33.51 -22.07
N TYR A 127 13.75 33.12 -22.94
CA TYR A 127 14.38 31.80 -22.87
C TYR A 127 15.25 31.68 -21.62
N ARG A 128 15.98 32.74 -21.27
CA ARG A 128 16.75 32.81 -20.01
C ARG A 128 15.84 32.73 -18.78
N LYS A 129 14.67 33.35 -18.81
CA LYS A 129 13.66 33.26 -17.75
C LYS A 129 13.12 31.83 -17.63
N LEU A 130 12.83 31.17 -18.76
CA LEU A 130 12.38 29.78 -18.79
C LEU A 130 13.44 28.82 -18.23
N CYS A 131 14.72 29.00 -18.58
CA CYS A 131 15.83 28.22 -18.00
C CYS A 131 15.94 28.43 -16.48
N ARG A 132 15.85 29.68 -16.01
CA ARG A 132 15.83 30.02 -14.58
C ARG A 132 14.65 29.39 -13.86
N GLU A 133 13.45 29.44 -14.44
CA GLU A 133 12.24 28.86 -13.85
C GLU A 133 12.36 27.33 -13.75
N ARG A 134 12.88 26.67 -14.78
CA ARG A 134 13.12 25.22 -14.76
C ARG A 134 14.11 24.83 -13.67
N LEU A 135 15.22 25.54 -13.59
CA LEU A 135 16.22 25.34 -12.55
C LEU A 135 15.61 25.55 -11.16
N ASN A 136 14.84 26.63 -10.96
CA ASN A 136 14.14 26.89 -9.71
C ASN A 136 13.17 25.76 -9.35
N LYS A 137 12.29 25.35 -10.27
CA LYS A 137 11.36 24.22 -10.06
C LYS A 137 12.09 22.92 -9.69
N SER A 138 13.25 22.65 -10.30
CA SER A 138 14.05 21.46 -9.97
C SER A 138 14.80 21.57 -8.64
N LEU A 139 15.15 22.79 -8.21
CA LEU A 139 15.82 23.07 -6.94
C LEU A 139 14.85 23.10 -5.75
N VAL A 140 13.55 23.32 -6.00
CA VAL A 140 12.52 23.19 -4.97
C VAL A 140 12.46 21.73 -4.55
N LYS A 141 13.06 21.43 -3.40
CA LYS A 141 13.00 20.11 -2.76
C LYS A 141 11.54 19.76 -2.47
N THR A 142 11.01 18.76 -3.17
CA THR A 142 9.63 18.26 -2.98
C THR A 142 9.39 17.74 -1.56
N ARG A 143 10.47 17.37 -0.86
CA ARG A 143 10.46 16.97 0.56
C ARG A 143 10.98 18.10 1.42
N THR A 144 10.08 18.76 2.15
CA THR A 144 10.42 19.74 3.18
C THR A 144 10.35 19.10 4.56
N LEU A 145 11.34 19.38 5.41
CA LEU A 145 11.31 18.99 6.80
C LEU A 145 10.34 19.94 7.51
N GLN A 146 9.15 19.44 7.85
CA GLN A 146 8.23 20.20 8.69
C GLN A 146 8.68 20.07 10.14
N ARG A 147 9.04 21.20 10.75
CA ARG A 147 9.29 21.26 12.19
C ARG A 147 7.94 21.11 12.90
N LEU A 148 7.78 20.08 13.71
CA LEU A 148 6.62 19.97 14.58
C LEU A 148 6.73 21.09 15.62
N GLU A 149 5.76 22.01 15.62
CA GLU A 149 5.72 23.13 16.56
C GLU A 149 5.42 22.67 17.99
N ASN A 150 4.67 21.58 18.13
CA ASN A 150 4.30 21.01 19.42
C ASN A 150 5.31 19.93 19.87
N ASP A 151 6.46 20.37 20.38
CA ASP A 151 7.53 19.50 20.93
C ASP A 151 7.22 19.01 22.37
N ARG A 152 5.93 18.79 22.67
CA ARG A 152 5.55 18.14 23.94
C ARG A 152 5.97 16.68 23.83
N GLY A 153 6.99 16.30 24.62
CA GLY A 153 7.62 14.98 24.62
C GLY A 153 6.71 13.77 24.90
N SER A 154 5.40 13.95 24.99
CA SER A 154 4.38 12.90 24.90
C SER A 154 4.16 12.38 23.47
N TYR A 155 4.33 13.22 22.44
CA TYR A 155 4.17 12.82 21.03
C TYR A 155 5.47 12.33 20.37
N MET A 156 6.61 12.63 20.99
CA MET A 156 7.95 12.26 20.50
C MET A 156 8.47 10.95 21.11
N ARG A 157 7.74 10.37 22.08
CA ARG A 157 8.06 9.08 22.70
C ARG A 157 7.13 8.00 22.15
N PRO A 158 7.66 6.82 21.77
CA PRO A 158 6.81 5.70 21.38
C PRO A 158 5.87 5.35 22.53
N MET A 159 4.56 5.38 22.26
CA MET A 159 3.54 4.98 23.22
C MET A 159 3.79 3.51 23.62
N PRO A 160 3.80 3.16 24.92
CA PRO A 160 3.83 1.77 25.34
C PRO A 160 2.68 1.02 24.67
N MET A 161 2.94 -0.17 24.13
CA MET A 161 1.99 -1.04 23.43
C MET A 161 0.85 -1.51 24.36
N ALA A 162 -0.07 -0.61 24.70
CA ALA A 162 -1.33 -0.91 25.33
C ALA A 162 -2.39 0.05 24.78
N THR A 163 -3.29 -0.53 23.97
CA THR A 163 -4.61 0.01 23.61
C THR A 163 -4.65 1.22 22.67
N PHE A 164 -4.43 0.99 21.37
CA PHE A 164 -5.15 1.75 20.34
C PHE A 164 -6.41 0.96 19.95
N PRO A 165 -7.63 1.47 20.19
CA PRO A 165 -8.82 0.87 19.62
C PRO A 165 -8.95 1.33 18.15
N LEU A 166 -8.99 0.37 17.23
CA LEU A 166 -9.38 0.61 15.83
C LEU A 166 -10.85 1.07 15.79
N PRO A 167 -11.24 2.03 14.93
CA PRO A 167 -12.62 2.44 14.78
C PRO A 167 -13.35 1.45 13.86
N THR A 168 -13.81 0.34 14.41
CA THR A 168 -14.78 -0.51 13.70
C THR A 168 -16.20 -0.07 14.04
N LYS A 169 -16.86 0.47 13.03
CA LYS A 169 -18.29 0.76 12.92
C LYS A 169 -19.13 -0.44 13.38
N ASP A 170 -20.23 -0.13 14.05
CA ASP A 170 -21.41 -0.97 14.25
C ASP A 170 -21.27 -2.22 15.15
N LYS A 171 -21.61 -2.07 16.44
CA LYS A 171 -22.53 -2.98 17.17
C LYS A 171 -22.83 -2.48 18.58
N LYS A 172 -24.12 -2.27 18.84
CA LYS A 172 -24.69 -2.10 20.19
C LYS A 172 -24.46 -3.37 21.04
N LYS A 173 -24.20 -3.14 22.34
CA LYS A 173 -24.30 -4.01 23.54
C LYS A 173 -22.96 -4.51 24.13
N PRO A 174 -22.89 -4.78 25.46
CA PRO A 174 -23.62 -4.22 26.60
C PRO A 174 -22.66 -3.55 27.62
N ILE A 175 -23.20 -2.65 28.45
CA ILE A 175 -22.46 -2.08 29.59
C ILE A 175 -22.08 -3.23 30.54
N ALA A 176 -20.79 -3.51 30.66
CA ALA A 176 -20.23 -4.32 31.74
C ALA A 176 -20.01 -3.42 32.97
N PRO A 177 -20.35 -3.88 34.18
CA PRO A 177 -20.34 -3.06 35.39
C PRO A 177 -18.90 -2.64 35.76
N PRO A 178 -18.73 -1.46 36.39
CA PRO A 178 -17.40 -0.95 36.75
C PRO A 178 -16.67 -1.90 37.70
N LYS A 179 -15.42 -2.22 37.33
CA LYS A 179 -14.47 -3.00 38.12
C LYS A 179 -14.37 -2.43 39.54
N GLN A 180 -14.71 -3.26 40.53
CA GLN A 180 -14.46 -3.01 41.94
C GLN A 180 -12.95 -2.96 42.21
N PRO A 181 -12.50 -2.18 43.22
CA PRO A 181 -11.10 -2.06 43.56
C PRO A 181 -10.57 -3.38 44.15
N GLU A 182 -9.38 -3.79 43.73
CA GLU A 182 -8.68 -4.97 44.26
C GLU A 182 -8.42 -4.82 45.76
N GLY A 183 -9.31 -5.37 46.57
CA GLY A 183 -9.07 -5.64 47.98
C GLY A 183 -8.07 -6.78 48.12
N LYS A 184 -7.05 -6.57 48.93
CA LYS A 184 -6.08 -7.59 49.35
C LYS A 184 -6.85 -8.84 49.78
N ARG A 185 -6.77 -9.91 48.99
CA ARG A 185 -7.48 -11.19 49.23
C ARG A 185 -6.92 -11.83 50.49
N ILE A 186 -7.61 -11.67 51.62
CA ILE A 186 -7.29 -12.32 52.89
C ILE A 186 -7.78 -13.78 52.80
N ARG A 187 -6.88 -14.71 53.13
CA ARG A 187 -7.16 -16.15 53.17
C ARG A 187 -8.26 -16.39 54.20
N ARG A 188 -9.41 -16.90 53.77
CA ARG A 188 -10.46 -17.35 54.70
C ARG A 188 -10.07 -18.67 55.37
N GLU A 189 -10.57 -18.91 56.57
CA GLU A 189 -10.38 -20.17 57.29
C GLU A 189 -10.94 -21.33 56.47
N ARG A 190 -10.24 -22.47 56.52
CA ARG A 190 -10.50 -23.61 55.62
C ARG A 190 -11.94 -24.10 55.73
N ASN A 191 -12.45 -24.23 56.96
CA ASN A 191 -13.77 -24.80 57.23
C ASN A 191 -14.91 -23.95 56.62
N GLU A 192 -14.80 -22.61 56.66
CA GLU A 192 -15.81 -21.73 56.06
C GLU A 192 -15.84 -21.85 54.53
N LEU A 193 -14.68 -22.11 53.91
CA LEU A 193 -14.61 -22.30 52.47
C LEU A 193 -15.26 -23.62 52.04
N GLU A 194 -15.13 -24.67 52.86
CA GLU A 194 -15.78 -25.97 52.62
C GLU A 194 -17.31 -25.81 52.60
N ASP A 195 -17.90 -25.14 53.59
CA ASP A 195 -19.34 -24.87 53.65
C ASP A 195 -19.86 -24.05 52.45
N ILE A 196 -19.10 -23.02 52.05
CA ILE A 196 -19.43 -22.22 50.86
C ILE A 196 -19.36 -23.09 49.60
N VAL A 197 -18.34 -23.94 49.47
CA VAL A 197 -18.18 -24.82 48.31
C VAL A 197 -19.35 -25.81 48.24
N PHE A 198 -19.76 -26.43 49.35
CA PHE A 198 -20.94 -27.30 49.36
C PHE A 198 -22.20 -26.57 48.90
N LYS A 199 -22.45 -25.37 49.42
CA LYS A 199 -23.59 -24.53 49.00
C LYS A 199 -23.55 -24.15 47.51
N LEU A 200 -22.35 -23.95 46.96
CA LEU A 200 -22.21 -23.71 45.52
C LEU A 200 -22.57 -24.95 44.70
N PHE A 201 -22.16 -26.13 45.14
CA PHE A 201 -22.46 -27.40 44.47
C PHE A 201 -23.94 -27.80 44.55
N GLU A 202 -24.71 -27.28 45.51
CA GLU A 202 -26.18 -27.39 45.51
C GLU A 202 -26.81 -26.63 44.33
N ARG A 203 -26.26 -25.46 43.97
CA ARG A 203 -26.77 -24.65 42.86
C ARG A 203 -26.53 -25.29 41.50
N GLN A 204 -25.39 -25.95 41.33
CA GLN A 204 -25.07 -26.73 40.13
C GLN A 204 -24.06 -27.83 40.46
N SER A 205 -24.26 -29.01 39.89
CA SER A 205 -23.46 -30.20 40.20
C SER A 205 -22.01 -30.14 39.73
N ASN A 206 -21.71 -29.22 38.80
CA ASN A 206 -20.43 -29.08 38.13
C ASN A 206 -19.99 -27.62 38.13
N TRP A 207 -18.75 -27.34 38.55
CA TRP A 207 -18.20 -25.98 38.56
C TRP A 207 -16.82 -25.93 37.94
N SER A 208 -16.53 -24.89 37.14
CA SER A 208 -15.16 -24.66 36.65
C SER A 208 -14.29 -23.94 37.69
N LEU A 209 -12.97 -24.17 37.66
CA LEU A 209 -12.03 -23.52 38.58
C LEU A 209 -12.16 -21.99 38.55
N LYS A 210 -12.32 -21.40 37.36
CA LYS A 210 -12.41 -19.95 37.20
C LYS A 210 -13.65 -19.37 37.89
N GLN A 211 -14.77 -20.09 37.84
CA GLN A 211 -16.00 -19.67 38.50
C GLN A 211 -15.89 -19.78 40.02
N LEU A 212 -15.30 -20.86 40.54
CA LEU A 212 -15.10 -21.01 41.99
C LEU A 212 -14.15 -19.94 42.54
N VAL A 213 -13.11 -19.55 41.79
CA VAL A 213 -12.20 -18.45 42.17
C VAL A 213 -12.91 -17.10 42.20
N HIS A 214 -13.89 -16.89 41.31
CA HIS A 214 -14.67 -15.66 41.28
C HIS A 214 -15.68 -15.61 42.43
N GLU A 215 -16.41 -16.71 42.68
CA GLU A 215 -17.47 -16.73 43.69
C GLU A 215 -16.92 -16.76 45.13
N THR A 216 -15.75 -17.38 45.33
CA THR A 216 -15.13 -17.50 46.68
C THR A 216 -14.10 -16.40 46.98
N ASP A 217 -13.64 -15.69 45.94
CA ASP A 217 -12.55 -14.72 45.98
C ASP A 217 -11.24 -15.23 46.62
N GLN A 218 -11.06 -16.55 46.69
CA GLN A 218 -9.86 -17.17 47.24
C GLN A 218 -8.75 -17.34 46.19
N PRO A 219 -7.47 -17.29 46.59
CA PRO A 219 -6.37 -17.57 45.68
C PRO A 219 -6.43 -19.00 45.15
N VAL A 220 -6.08 -19.16 43.87
CA VAL A 220 -6.21 -20.42 43.10
C VAL A 220 -5.47 -21.58 43.78
N ALA A 221 -4.32 -21.32 44.41
CA ALA A 221 -3.53 -22.35 45.08
C ALA A 221 -4.28 -22.96 46.27
N PHE A 222 -4.82 -22.12 47.15
CA PHE A 222 -5.53 -22.57 48.35
C PHE A 222 -6.86 -23.25 48.01
N LEU A 223 -7.59 -22.70 47.03
CA LEU A 223 -8.84 -23.31 46.57
C LEU A 223 -8.60 -24.70 45.96
N LYS A 224 -7.47 -24.92 45.27
CA LYS A 224 -7.12 -26.25 44.75
C LYS A 224 -6.81 -27.27 45.83
N GLU A 225 -6.21 -26.86 46.95
CA GLU A 225 -5.97 -27.76 48.08
C GLU A 225 -7.30 -28.27 48.65
N VAL A 226 -8.25 -27.36 48.91
CA VAL A 226 -9.58 -27.71 49.42
C VAL A 226 -10.39 -28.53 48.41
N LEU A 227 -10.34 -28.15 47.13
CA LEU A 227 -11.03 -28.90 46.07
C LEU A 227 -10.44 -30.28 45.82
N ASN A 228 -9.15 -30.51 46.09
CA ASN A 228 -8.54 -31.83 45.95
C ASN A 228 -9.06 -32.81 47.02
N ASP A 229 -9.38 -32.30 48.20
CA ASP A 229 -9.89 -33.11 49.31
C ASP A 229 -11.39 -33.43 49.12
N LEU A 230 -12.19 -32.45 48.68
CA LEU A 230 -13.66 -32.55 48.59
C LEU A 230 -14.21 -32.94 47.21
N CYS A 231 -13.51 -32.58 46.12
CA CYS A 231 -14.03 -32.69 44.76
C CYS A 231 -13.19 -33.62 43.87
N ILE A 232 -13.83 -34.16 42.83
CA ILE A 232 -13.21 -34.91 41.74
C ILE A 232 -13.07 -33.97 40.54
N TYR A 233 -11.87 -33.92 39.97
CA TYR A 233 -11.61 -33.15 38.77
C TYR A 233 -11.86 -33.98 37.51
N ASN A 234 -12.82 -33.56 36.70
CA ASN A 234 -13.18 -34.22 35.45
C ASN A 234 -12.18 -33.89 34.34
N LYS A 235 -11.28 -34.84 34.04
CA LYS A 235 -10.21 -34.64 33.04
C LYS A 235 -10.65 -34.90 31.59
N ARG A 236 -11.81 -35.53 31.35
CA ARG A 236 -12.28 -35.94 30.00
C ARG A 236 -13.81 -35.92 29.92
N GLY A 237 -14.35 -35.71 28.71
CA GLY A 237 -15.79 -35.70 28.42
C GLY A 237 -16.37 -34.29 28.26
N ALA A 238 -17.70 -34.17 28.14
CA ALA A 238 -18.39 -32.90 27.96
C ALA A 238 -18.18 -31.93 29.15
N ASN A 239 -17.95 -32.47 30.35
CA ASN A 239 -17.63 -31.72 31.56
C ASN A 239 -16.12 -31.62 31.82
N GLN A 240 -15.29 -31.69 30.77
CA GLN A 240 -13.85 -31.56 30.92
C GLN A 240 -13.49 -30.19 31.53
N GLY A 241 -12.68 -30.21 32.59
CA GLY A 241 -12.22 -28.99 33.25
C GLY A 241 -13.13 -28.49 34.37
N THR A 242 -14.17 -29.23 34.73
CA THR A 242 -15.00 -28.97 35.92
C THR A 242 -14.62 -29.84 37.10
N TYR A 243 -14.96 -29.36 38.28
CA TYR A 243 -14.93 -30.10 39.54
C TYR A 243 -16.35 -30.54 39.85
N GLU A 244 -16.48 -31.76 40.35
CA GLU A 244 -17.72 -32.29 40.93
C GLU A 244 -17.45 -32.73 42.36
N LEU A 245 -18.43 -32.54 43.25
CA LEU A 245 -18.30 -33.04 44.61
C LEU A 245 -18.19 -34.57 44.62
N LYS A 246 -17.34 -35.15 45.48
CA LYS A 246 -17.26 -36.60 45.66
C LYS A 246 -18.65 -37.16 46.03
N PRO A 247 -19.05 -38.32 45.49
CA PRO A 247 -20.38 -38.89 45.72
C PRO A 247 -20.66 -39.22 47.19
N GLU A 248 -19.61 -39.43 47.98
CA GLU A 248 -19.67 -39.63 49.44
C GLU A 248 -20.23 -38.42 50.19
N TYR A 249 -20.06 -37.20 49.66
CA TYR A 249 -20.56 -35.95 50.23
C TYR A 249 -21.83 -35.43 49.53
N LYS A 250 -22.30 -36.09 48.46
CA LYS A 250 -23.57 -35.73 47.79
C LYS A 250 -24.82 -36.13 48.60
N ARG A 251 -24.64 -36.82 49.74
CA ARG A 251 -25.74 -37.29 50.61
C ARG A 251 -25.43 -37.07 52.09
N THR A 252 -25.36 -35.81 52.51
CA THR A 252 -25.60 -35.43 53.92
C THR A 252 -26.07 -33.99 53.92
N GLY A 253 -27.39 -33.73 53.96
CA GLY A 253 -27.88 -32.34 54.02
C GLY A 253 -29.39 -32.09 54.10
N THR A 254 -30.26 -33.05 53.76
CA THR A 254 -31.70 -32.95 54.03
C THR A 254 -32.20 -34.29 54.55
N ASP A 255 -32.15 -34.49 55.86
CA ASP A 255 -33.34 -34.45 56.72
C ASP A 255 -33.05 -34.99 58.14
N ASP A 256 -33.52 -34.20 59.10
CA ASP A 256 -34.09 -34.55 60.42
C ASP A 256 -33.25 -35.00 61.62
N GLN A 257 -33.19 -34.11 62.64
CA GLN A 257 -33.89 -34.18 63.96
C GLN A 257 -33.29 -33.12 64.92
N GLY A 258 -34.01 -32.29 65.69
CA GLY A 258 -35.44 -32.12 65.96
C GLY A 258 -35.66 -30.78 66.70
N ALA A 259 -36.84 -30.16 66.50
CA ALA A 259 -37.88 -30.00 67.52
C ALA A 259 -37.67 -28.85 68.54
N ASP A 260 -38.46 -27.78 68.40
CA ASP A 260 -39.68 -27.54 69.21
C ASP A 260 -39.96 -26.05 69.49
N ALA A 261 -41.21 -25.68 69.16
CA ALA A 261 -42.04 -24.59 69.68
C ALA A 261 -41.52 -23.14 69.72
N LYS A 262 -42.28 -22.20 69.15
CA LYS A 262 -43.57 -21.78 69.73
C LYS A 262 -44.26 -20.72 68.87
N ASP A 263 -45.35 -21.10 68.22
CA ASP A 263 -46.46 -20.18 67.96
C ASP A 263 -47.22 -19.94 69.27
N PRO A 264 -47.69 -18.71 69.53
CA PRO A 264 -48.97 -18.57 70.19
C PRO A 264 -49.92 -17.68 69.40
N ALA A 265 -50.94 -18.35 68.88
CA ALA A 265 -52.36 -18.01 68.89
C ALA A 265 -52.82 -16.66 69.51
N THR A 266 -53.67 -15.97 68.72
CA THR A 266 -54.98 -15.37 69.07
C THR A 266 -55.10 -14.39 70.24
N LYS A 267 -55.54 -13.16 69.96
CA LYS A 267 -56.97 -12.70 70.01
C LYS A 267 -57.02 -11.22 70.41
N SER A 268 -57.44 -10.35 69.50
CA SER A 268 -58.57 -9.43 69.70
C SER A 268 -58.98 -8.80 68.38
#